data_AF-A0A843FXN9-F1
#
_entry.id   AF-A0A843FXN9-F1
#
_cell.length_a   1.000
_cell.length_b   1.000
_cell.length_c   1.000
_cell.angle_alpha   90.00
_cell.angle_beta   90.00
_cell.angle_gamma   90.00
#
_symmetry.space_group_name_H-M   'P 1'
#
loop_
_entity.id
_entity.type
_entity.pdbx_description
1 polymer ?
#
loop_
_entity_poly.entity_id
_entity_poly.type
_entity_poly.pdbx_seq_one_letter_code
_entity_poly.pdbx_strand_id
1 'polypeptide(L)'
;MTIGSVADRCGYARQTIYYHFRGTQDILKWLILNDETYCKYDSLEKNHWKNELFTILSNLKKNGWIFQQIYESKIYEAFNELLTEIIHSRVAQSFVLSCADYGNSKSRESISRILTYSFTGPTVEWIKKGYPESPSEIMEDYDRLCGSAMHKVVEDFLVLRPQ
;
A
#
# COMPACT_ATOMS: atom_id res chain seq x y z
N MET A 1 0.50 -13.15 -15.81
CA MET A 1 -0.43 -12.12 -16.35
C MET A 1 0.30 -11.29 -17.40
N THR A 2 -0.37 -10.96 -18.51
CA THR A 2 0.07 -10.02 -19.55
C THR A 2 -1.08 -9.10 -19.95
N ILE A 3 -0.79 -7.93 -20.56
CA ILE A 3 -1.82 -7.04 -21.13
C ILE A 3 -2.75 -7.81 -22.08
N GLY A 4 -2.19 -8.70 -22.91
CA GLY A 4 -2.97 -9.56 -23.79
C GLY A 4 -3.96 -10.45 -23.03
N SER A 5 -3.52 -11.13 -21.97
CA SER A 5 -4.39 -11.98 -21.15
C SER A 5 -5.50 -11.21 -20.43
N VAL A 6 -5.27 -9.92 -20.12
CA VAL A 6 -6.27 -9.03 -19.52
C VAL A 6 -7.30 -8.61 -20.57
N ALA A 7 -6.85 -8.17 -21.75
CA ALA A 7 -7.73 -7.79 -22.85
C ALA A 7 -8.66 -8.93 -23.28
N ASP A 8 -8.09 -10.13 -23.45
CA ASP A 8 -8.81 -11.33 -23.87
C ASP A 8 -9.87 -11.74 -22.83
N ARG A 9 -9.60 -11.56 -21.53
CA ARG A 9 -10.53 -11.90 -20.44
C ARG A 9 -11.62 -10.85 -20.22
N CYS A 10 -11.33 -9.58 -20.51
CA CYS A 10 -12.29 -8.48 -20.38
C CYS A 10 -13.12 -8.23 -21.66
N GLY A 11 -12.83 -8.94 -22.76
CA GLY A 11 -13.55 -8.79 -24.02
C GLY A 11 -13.25 -7.48 -24.77
N TYR A 12 -12.14 -6.81 -24.44
CA TYR A 12 -11.73 -5.58 -25.10
C TYR A 12 -10.65 -5.86 -26.15
N ALA A 13 -10.62 -5.04 -27.21
CA ALA A 13 -9.52 -5.06 -28.15
C ALA A 13 -8.21 -4.70 -27.43
N ARG A 14 -7.12 -5.40 -27.75
CA ARG A 14 -5.80 -5.17 -27.12
C ARG A 14 -5.37 -3.70 -27.24
N GLN A 15 -5.60 -3.05 -28.37
CA GLN A 15 -5.32 -1.61 -28.56
C GLN A 15 -6.04 -0.71 -27.53
N THR A 16 -7.27 -1.06 -27.14
CA THR A 16 -8.04 -0.28 -26.15
C THR A 16 -7.38 -0.35 -24.77
N ILE A 17 -6.86 -1.51 -24.36
CA ILE A 17 -6.13 -1.64 -23.08
C ILE A 17 -4.78 -0.90 -23.16
N TYR A 18 -4.04 -1.01 -24.27
CA TYR A 18 -2.75 -0.31 -24.44
C TYR A 18 -2.87 1.22 -24.42
N TYR A 19 -4.04 1.77 -24.73
CA TYR A 19 -4.30 3.21 -24.60
C TYR A 19 -4.27 3.68 -23.13
N HIS A 20 -4.74 2.82 -22.22
CA HIS A 20 -4.82 3.13 -20.79
C HIS A 20 -3.61 2.63 -19.99
N PHE A 21 -2.93 1.58 -20.45
CA PHE A 21 -1.85 0.94 -19.71
C PHE A 21 -0.64 0.69 -20.61
N ARG A 22 0.53 1.20 -20.21
CA ARG A 22 1.80 1.00 -20.93
C ARG A 22 2.43 -0.36 -20.60
N GLY A 23 2.06 -0.96 -19.48
CA GLY A 23 2.58 -2.24 -19.01
C GLY A 23 1.71 -2.94 -17.97
N THR A 24 2.07 -4.18 -17.63
CA THR A 24 1.43 -4.94 -16.55
C THR A 24 1.56 -4.21 -15.20
N GLN A 25 2.67 -3.49 -14.96
CA GLN A 25 2.83 -2.70 -13.73
C GLN A 25 1.80 -1.57 -13.60
N ASP A 26 1.43 -0.89 -14.69
CA ASP A 26 0.39 0.15 -14.65
C ASP A 26 -0.97 -0.45 -14.28
N ILE A 27 -1.29 -1.64 -14.82
CA ILE A 27 -2.51 -2.37 -14.47
C ILE A 27 -2.50 -2.74 -12.99
N LEU A 28 -1.40 -3.28 -12.48
CA LEU A 28 -1.28 -3.63 -11.06
C LEU A 28 -1.45 -2.41 -10.17
N LYS A 29 -0.80 -1.30 -10.51
CA LYS A 29 -0.90 -0.05 -9.77
C LYS A 29 -2.34 0.46 -9.75
N TRP A 30 -3.03 0.43 -10.89
CA TRP A 30 -4.44 0.80 -10.98
C TRP A 30 -5.34 -0.13 -10.16
N LEU A 31 -5.09 -1.45 -10.17
CA LEU A 31 -5.83 -2.42 -9.36
C LEU A 31 -5.63 -2.23 -7.85
N ILE A 32 -4.46 -1.73 -7.42
CA ILE A 32 -4.13 -1.48 -6.01
C ILE A 32 -4.70 -0.14 -5.53
N LEU A 33 -4.59 0.91 -6.34
CA LEU A 33 -4.95 2.29 -5.93
C LEU A 33 -6.38 2.68 -6.30
N ASN A 34 -6.87 2.23 -7.46
CA ASN A 34 -8.10 2.67 -8.11
C ASN A 34 -8.22 4.21 -8.16
N ASP A 35 -7.79 4.83 -9.28
CA ASP A 35 -7.60 6.29 -9.45
C ASP A 35 -8.78 7.20 -9.01
N GLU A 36 -10.00 6.67 -8.83
CA GLU A 36 -11.15 7.45 -8.35
C GLU A 36 -11.05 7.91 -6.88
N THR A 37 -10.18 7.32 -6.05
CA THR A 37 -9.99 7.69 -4.64
C THR A 37 -9.05 8.88 -4.43
N TYR A 38 -8.34 9.32 -5.47
CA TYR A 38 -7.29 10.34 -5.43
C TYR A 38 -7.76 11.75 -4.98
N CYS A 39 -9.08 12.02 -4.99
CA CYS A 39 -9.62 13.38 -4.89
C CYS A 39 -10.14 13.81 -3.50
N LYS A 40 -10.02 13.02 -2.42
CA LYS A 40 -10.85 13.29 -1.22
C LYS A 40 -10.18 13.52 0.14
N TYR A 41 -8.88 13.36 0.33
CA TYR A 41 -8.29 13.54 1.67
C TYR A 41 -7.05 14.42 1.67
N ASP A 42 -7.02 15.41 2.57
CA ASP A 42 -5.85 16.22 2.86
C ASP A 42 -4.79 15.35 3.56
N SER A 43 -3.57 15.31 3.02
CA SER A 43 -2.49 14.44 3.49
C SER A 43 -1.91 14.85 4.85
N LEU A 44 -2.31 16.03 5.35
CA LEU A 44 -1.90 16.56 6.66
C LEU A 44 -2.76 16.05 7.83
N GLU A 45 -3.89 15.38 7.57
CA GLU A 45 -4.71 14.82 8.64
C GLU A 45 -3.99 13.65 9.33
N LYS A 46 -4.00 13.63 10.68
CA LYS A 46 -3.29 12.63 11.50
C LYS A 46 -3.62 11.16 11.16
N ASN A 47 -4.81 10.93 10.59
CA ASN A 47 -5.28 9.60 10.22
C ASN A 47 -5.32 9.37 8.69
N HIS A 48 -4.74 10.25 7.87
CA HIS A 48 -4.74 10.09 6.41
C HIS A 48 -4.13 8.76 5.96
N TRP A 49 -3.00 8.37 6.57
CA TRP A 49 -2.36 7.08 6.33
C TRP A 49 -3.28 5.87 6.56
N LYS A 50 -4.24 5.97 7.50
CA LYS A 50 -5.23 4.91 7.76
C LYS A 50 -6.20 4.78 6.60
N ASN A 51 -6.66 5.91 6.05
CA ASN A 51 -7.55 5.93 4.89
C ASN A 51 -6.85 5.37 3.65
N GLU A 52 -5.58 5.74 3.44
CA GLU A 52 -4.75 5.21 2.35
C GLU A 52 -4.55 3.69 2.49
N LEU A 53 -4.15 3.22 3.67
CA LEU A 53 -3.96 1.78 3.92
C LEU A 53 -5.27 1.00 3.76
N PHE A 54 -6.38 1.51 4.31
CA PHE A 54 -7.70 0.89 4.17
C PHE A 54 -8.15 0.81 2.70
N THR A 55 -7.86 1.85 1.91
CA THR A 55 -8.16 1.87 0.47
C THR A 55 -7.37 0.79 -0.27
N ILE A 56 -6.07 0.69 0.00
CA ILE A 56 -5.20 -0.35 -0.56
C ILE A 56 -5.74 -1.74 -0.20
N LEU A 57 -6.03 -2.01 1.08
CA LEU A 57 -6.57 -3.29 1.55
C LEU A 57 -7.91 -3.64 0.90
N SER A 58 -8.80 -2.65 0.76
CA SER A 58 -10.11 -2.81 0.12
C SER A 58 -9.98 -3.18 -1.35
N ASN A 59 -9.09 -2.52 -2.09
CA ASN A 59 -8.83 -2.81 -3.50
C ASN A 59 -8.15 -4.16 -3.71
N LEU A 60 -7.22 -4.53 -2.82
CA LEU A 60 -6.60 -5.86 -2.81
C LEU A 60 -7.65 -6.96 -2.61
N LYS A 61 -8.58 -6.80 -1.67
CA LYS A 61 -9.65 -7.79 -1.44
C LYS A 61 -10.68 -7.81 -2.57
N LYS A 62 -11.10 -6.65 -3.07
CA LYS A 62 -12.04 -6.52 -4.20
C LYS A 62 -11.59 -7.31 -5.42
N ASN A 63 -10.28 -7.29 -5.70
CA ASN A 63 -9.67 -8.02 -6.80
C ASN A 63 -8.91 -9.28 -6.33
N GLY A 64 -9.29 -9.86 -5.18
CA GLY A 64 -8.45 -10.82 -4.45
C GLY A 64 -8.02 -12.05 -5.25
N TRP A 65 -8.89 -12.56 -6.12
CA TRP A 65 -8.55 -13.68 -7.00
C TRP A 65 -7.34 -13.39 -7.91
N ILE A 66 -7.18 -12.13 -8.36
CA ILE A 66 -6.04 -11.72 -9.19
C ILE A 66 -4.75 -11.81 -8.39
N PHE A 67 -4.74 -11.22 -7.20
CA PHE A 67 -3.55 -11.09 -6.38
C PHE A 67 -3.11 -12.43 -5.78
N GLN A 68 -4.04 -13.36 -5.49
CA GLN A 68 -3.69 -14.74 -5.16
C GLN A 68 -3.00 -15.45 -6.33
N GLN A 69 -3.52 -15.30 -7.55
CA GLN A 69 -2.88 -15.87 -8.74
C GLN A 69 -1.51 -15.23 -9.00
N ILE A 70 -1.34 -13.95 -8.70
CA ILE A 70 -0.05 -13.27 -8.78
C ILE A 70 0.93 -13.83 -7.76
N TYR A 71 0.50 -14.06 -6.53
CA TYR A 71 1.32 -14.58 -5.43
C TYR A 71 2.01 -15.90 -5.78
N GLU A 72 1.32 -16.79 -6.50
CA GLU A 72 1.85 -18.08 -6.95
C GLU A 72 2.60 -18.01 -8.30
N SER A 73 2.75 -16.82 -8.88
CA SER A 73 3.28 -16.64 -10.22
C SER A 73 4.66 -15.99 -10.28
N LYS A 74 5.30 -16.11 -11.43
CA LYS A 74 6.60 -15.46 -11.74
C LYS A 74 6.61 -13.92 -11.70
N ILE A 75 5.45 -13.27 -11.60
CA ILE A 75 5.37 -11.81 -11.50
C ILE A 75 5.17 -11.32 -10.06
N TYR A 76 5.21 -12.24 -9.08
CA TYR A 76 5.07 -11.91 -7.66
C TYR A 76 6.12 -10.90 -7.19
N GLU A 77 7.38 -11.04 -7.59
CA GLU A 77 8.46 -10.14 -7.19
C GLU A 77 8.17 -8.69 -7.60
N ALA A 78 7.85 -8.47 -8.88
CA ALA A 78 7.47 -7.16 -9.40
C ALA A 78 6.19 -6.59 -8.74
N PHE A 79 5.24 -7.45 -8.36
CA PHE A 79 4.06 -7.03 -7.60
C PHE A 79 4.43 -6.62 -6.17
N ASN A 80 5.27 -7.39 -5.49
CA ASN A 80 5.70 -7.13 -4.13
C ASN A 80 6.52 -5.83 -4.04
N GLU A 81 7.41 -5.59 -5.00
CA GLU A 81 8.13 -4.32 -5.15
C GLU A 81 7.16 -3.15 -5.31
N LEU A 82 6.21 -3.24 -6.25
CA LEU A 82 5.22 -2.20 -6.49
C LEU A 82 4.34 -1.93 -5.26
N LEU A 83 3.88 -2.98 -4.57
CA LEU A 83 3.09 -2.84 -3.35
C LEU A 83 3.90 -2.15 -2.25
N THR A 84 5.18 -2.53 -2.09
CA THR A 84 6.11 -1.92 -1.14
C THR A 84 6.30 -0.42 -1.44
N GLU A 85 6.49 -0.04 -2.71
CA GLU A 85 6.62 1.35 -3.13
C GLU A 85 5.34 2.17 -2.87
N ILE A 86 4.18 1.59 -3.13
CA ILE A 86 2.88 2.21 -2.87
C ILE A 86 2.69 2.44 -1.37
N ILE A 87 2.93 1.41 -0.54
CA ILE A 87 2.80 1.52 0.92
C ILE A 87 3.82 2.53 1.46
N HIS A 88 5.04 2.57 0.95
CA HIS A 88 6.03 3.56 1.36
C HIS A 88 5.55 4.99 1.11
N SER A 89 5.19 5.28 -0.14
CA SER A 89 4.85 6.63 -0.58
C SER A 89 3.50 7.14 -0.06
N ARG A 90 2.51 6.26 0.11
CA ARG A 90 1.14 6.62 0.53
C ARG A 90 0.91 6.52 2.03
N VAL A 91 1.43 5.46 2.65
CA VAL A 91 1.09 5.13 4.04
C VAL A 91 2.20 5.56 4.96
N ALA A 92 3.42 5.02 4.77
CA ALA A 92 4.52 5.24 5.69
C ALA A 92 4.99 6.70 5.69
N GLN A 93 5.16 7.32 4.51
CA GLN A 93 5.51 8.73 4.43
C GLN A 93 4.41 9.63 5.02
N SER A 94 3.13 9.38 4.71
CA SER A 94 2.02 10.14 5.32
C SER A 94 2.00 10.02 6.85
N PHE A 95 2.25 8.84 7.41
CA PHE A 95 2.37 8.64 8.85
C PHE A 95 3.51 9.48 9.45
N VAL A 96 4.69 9.45 8.84
CA VAL A 96 5.85 10.21 9.35
C VAL A 96 5.63 11.71 9.21
N LEU A 97 4.95 12.15 8.14
CA LEU A 97 4.54 13.54 7.95
C LEU A 97 3.53 13.99 9.00
N SER A 98 2.65 13.13 9.51
CA SER A 98 1.75 13.50 10.61
C SER A 98 2.50 13.73 11.94
N CYS A 99 3.77 13.30 12.02
CA CYS A 99 4.71 13.54 13.11
C CYS A 99 5.72 14.67 12.78
N ALA A 100 5.41 15.55 11.82
CA ALA A 100 6.34 16.49 11.17
C ALA A 100 7.05 17.50 12.08
N ASP A 101 6.67 17.61 13.35
CA ASP A 101 7.35 18.49 14.31
C ASP A 101 8.72 17.92 14.76
N TYR A 102 9.05 16.67 14.39
CA TYR A 102 10.23 15.95 14.92
C TYR A 102 11.19 15.41 13.84
N GLY A 103 12.49 15.35 14.17
CA GLY A 103 13.54 14.64 13.42
C GLY A 103 13.98 15.25 12.08
N ASN A 104 15.22 14.95 11.67
CA ASN A 104 15.77 15.36 10.38
C ASN A 104 15.31 14.42 9.22
N SER A 105 15.57 14.81 7.97
CA SER A 105 15.19 14.04 6.78
C SER A 105 15.71 12.59 6.80
N LYS A 106 16.93 12.36 7.28
CA LYS A 106 17.55 11.03 7.36
C LYS A 106 16.86 10.12 8.38
N SER A 107 16.52 10.64 9.56
CA SER A 107 15.79 9.90 10.59
C SER A 107 14.37 9.58 10.11
N ARG A 108 13.69 10.55 9.47
CA ARG A 108 12.37 10.37 8.86
C ARG A 108 12.36 9.29 7.78
N GLU A 109 13.36 9.29 6.90
CA GLU A 109 13.49 8.26 5.86
C GLU A 109 13.85 6.89 6.44
N SER A 110 14.66 6.86 7.51
CA SER A 110 14.98 5.59 8.17
C SER A 110 13.73 4.95 8.78
N ILE A 111 12.90 5.74 9.47
CA ILE A 111 11.68 5.22 10.09
C ILE A 111 10.61 4.91 9.03
N SER A 112 10.43 5.72 7.98
CA SER A 112 9.48 5.44 6.90
C SER A 112 9.77 4.09 6.23
N ARG A 113 11.04 3.73 6.02
CA ARG A 113 11.43 2.42 5.49
C ARG A 113 11.07 1.27 6.43
N ILE A 114 11.28 1.42 7.73
CA ILE A 114 10.89 0.40 8.72
C ILE A 114 9.37 0.20 8.67
N LEU A 115 8.62 1.30 8.75
CA LEU A 115 7.16 1.30 8.66
C LEU A 115 6.64 0.62 7.39
N THR A 116 7.30 0.90 6.26
CA THR A 116 6.94 0.30 4.96
C THR A 116 6.91 -1.22 5.04
N TYR A 117 7.96 -1.84 5.58
CA TYR A 117 8.01 -3.29 5.71
C TYR A 117 7.03 -3.81 6.77
N SER A 118 6.81 -3.08 7.86
CA SER A 118 5.81 -3.40 8.89
C SER A 118 4.39 -3.43 8.34
N PHE A 119 4.05 -2.60 7.35
CA PHE A 119 2.76 -2.63 6.67
C PHE A 119 2.73 -3.66 5.53
N THR A 120 3.81 -3.77 4.75
CA THR A 120 3.84 -4.64 3.56
C THR A 120 3.81 -6.12 3.93
N GLY A 121 4.58 -6.53 4.94
CA GLY A 121 4.71 -7.94 5.35
C GLY A 121 3.36 -8.60 5.69
N PRO A 122 2.59 -8.06 6.66
CA PRO A 122 1.29 -8.64 7.01
C PRO A 122 0.27 -8.53 5.87
N THR A 123 0.33 -7.47 5.05
CA THR A 123 -0.53 -7.35 3.85
C THR A 123 -0.28 -8.50 2.86
N VAL A 124 0.99 -8.84 2.60
CA VAL A 124 1.35 -9.96 1.73
C VAL A 124 0.96 -11.31 2.33
N GLU A 125 1.13 -11.47 3.64
CA GLU A 125 0.69 -12.68 4.35
C GLU A 125 -0.83 -12.86 4.29
N TRP A 126 -1.59 -11.77 4.41
CA TRP A 126 -3.04 -11.76 4.30
C TRP A 126 -3.51 -12.21 2.90
N ILE A 127 -2.83 -11.74 1.83
CA ILE A 127 -3.08 -12.20 0.45
C ILE A 127 -2.78 -13.69 0.33
N LYS A 128 -1.62 -14.15 0.84
CA LYS A 128 -1.22 -15.55 0.81
C LYS A 128 -2.26 -16.48 1.45
N LYS A 129 -2.82 -16.07 2.59
CA LYS A 129 -3.84 -16.84 3.32
C LYS A 129 -5.23 -16.76 2.69
N GLY A 130 -5.40 -15.96 1.63
CA GLY A 130 -6.67 -15.82 0.92
C GLY A 130 -7.69 -14.92 1.60
N TYR A 131 -7.21 -13.84 2.23
CA TYR A 131 -8.04 -12.80 2.83
C TYR A 131 -8.99 -13.29 3.95
N PRO A 132 -8.49 -14.02 4.98
CA PRO A 132 -9.34 -14.56 6.04
C PRO A 132 -10.16 -13.46 6.76
N GLU A 133 -9.55 -12.30 6.95
CA GLU A 133 -10.17 -11.12 7.58
C GLU A 133 -10.70 -10.13 6.52
N SER A 134 -11.68 -9.31 6.87
CA SER A 134 -12.10 -8.11 6.13
C SER A 134 -11.05 -6.99 6.21
N PRO A 135 -11.07 -6.02 5.27
CA PRO A 135 -10.16 -4.88 5.32
C PRO A 135 -10.29 -4.08 6.63
N SER A 136 -11.49 -4.05 7.22
CA SER A 136 -11.71 -3.39 8.52
C SER A 136 -11.07 -4.18 9.67
N GLU A 137 -11.19 -5.50 9.69
CA GLU A 137 -10.61 -6.35 10.74
C GLU A 137 -9.07 -6.28 10.74
N ILE A 138 -8.41 -6.37 9.58
CA ILE A 138 -6.95 -6.21 9.51
C ILE A 138 -6.52 -4.76 9.86
N MET A 139 -7.35 -3.76 9.51
CA MET A 139 -7.10 -2.37 9.91
C MET A 139 -7.20 -2.18 11.42
N GLU A 140 -8.07 -2.92 12.12
CA GLU A 140 -8.12 -2.92 13.58
C GLU A 140 -6.84 -3.50 14.19
N ASP A 141 -6.28 -4.56 13.60
CA ASP A 141 -4.99 -5.10 14.05
C ASP A 141 -3.85 -4.10 13.84
N TYR A 142 -3.85 -3.41 12.69
CA TYR A 142 -2.94 -2.27 12.48
C TYR A 142 -3.22 -1.13 13.45
N ASP A 143 -4.45 -0.82 13.82
CA ASP A 143 -4.72 0.26 14.78
C ASP A 143 -4.31 -0.10 16.22
N ARG A 144 -4.45 -1.38 16.60
CA ARG A 144 -3.97 -1.89 17.89
C ARG A 144 -2.45 -1.86 17.97
N LEU A 145 -1.77 -2.20 16.87
CA LEU A 145 -0.31 -2.15 16.78
C LEU A 145 0.21 -0.71 16.60
N CYS A 146 -0.49 0.09 15.79
CA CYS A 146 -0.05 1.37 15.25
C CYS A 146 -0.79 2.60 15.80
N GLY A 147 -1.61 2.41 16.84
CA GLY A 147 -2.39 3.48 17.48
C GLY A 147 -1.51 4.53 18.19
N SER A 148 -1.98 5.03 19.34
CA SER A 148 -1.26 6.07 20.10
C SER A 148 0.16 5.65 20.52
N ALA A 149 0.39 4.36 20.74
CA ALA A 149 1.70 3.82 21.10
C ALA A 149 2.74 4.03 20.00
N MET A 150 2.37 3.81 18.73
CA MET A 150 3.32 3.90 17.62
C MET A 150 3.62 5.33 17.22
N HIS A 151 2.64 6.24 17.31
CA HIS A 151 2.91 7.68 17.16
C HIS A 151 3.98 8.13 18.15
N LYS A 152 3.80 7.76 19.43
CA LYS A 152 4.79 8.09 20.48
C LYS A 152 6.16 7.46 20.21
N VAL A 153 6.22 6.17 19.83
CA VAL A 153 7.50 5.50 19.51
C VAL A 153 8.21 6.16 18.32
N VAL A 154 7.46 6.57 17.30
CA VAL A 154 8.02 7.28 16.14
C VAL A 154 8.49 8.68 16.53
N GLU A 155 7.72 9.43 17.31
CA GLU A 155 8.14 10.72 17.86
C GLU A 155 9.43 10.58 18.69
N ASP A 156 9.47 9.62 19.62
CA ASP A 156 10.65 9.33 20.45
C ASP A 156 11.86 8.96 19.57
N PHE A 157 11.68 8.13 18.53
CA PHE A 157 12.74 7.78 17.57
C PHE A 157 13.27 9.02 16.83
N LEU A 158 12.38 9.92 16.43
CA LEU A 158 12.72 11.15 15.71
C LEU A 158 13.42 12.16 16.62
N VAL A 159 13.07 12.22 17.91
CA VAL A 159 13.67 13.11 18.92
C VAL A 159 15.03 12.59 19.41
N LEU A 160 15.16 11.28 19.66
CA LEU A 160 16.36 10.66 20.25
C LEU A 160 17.53 10.49 19.28
N ARG A 161 17.34 10.77 17.99
CA ARG A 161 18.43 10.92 17.01
C ARG A 161 18.62 12.37 16.55
N PRO A 162 19.04 13.30 17.44
CA PRO A 162 19.57 14.57 16.99
C PRO A 162 20.99 14.34 16.49
N GLN A 163 21.18 14.58 15.19
CA GLN A 163 22.42 14.61 14.39
C GLN A 163 23.52 13.58 14.71
#